data_AF-A0A533SEK0-F1
#
_entry.id   AF-A0A533SEK0-F1
#
_cell.length_a   1.000
_cell.length_b   1.000
_cell.length_c   1.000
_cell.angle_alpha   90.00
_cell.angle_beta   90.00
_cell.angle_gamma   90.00
#
_symmetry.space_group_name_H-M   'P 1'
#
loop_
_entity.id
_entity.type
_entity.pdbx_description
1 polymer ?
#
loop_
_entity_poly.entity_id
_entity_poly.type
_entity_poly.pdbx_seq_one_letter_code
_entity_poly.pdbx_strand_id
1 'polypeptide(L)'
;MLLATLGELVTERSGVLNLGVEGMMSMGAVTAFGVSVITGNPWLGVLVAALCVGALSLLHSVASINLRGNQVVSGLALTMLGLGVSGLVGKGYVGMPPGGTIGAVNLPLLKDIPLLGKVIFNQDPLV
;
A
#
# COMPACT_ATOMS: atom_id res chain seq x y z
N MET A 1 7.53 -4.95 1.21
CA MET A 1 7.63 -5.00 2.69
C MET A 1 8.35 -3.79 3.26
N LEU A 2 9.44 -3.30 2.66
CA LEU A 2 10.20 -2.14 3.19
C LEU A 2 9.34 -0.93 3.58
N LEU A 3 8.49 -0.43 2.67
CA LEU A 3 7.62 0.73 2.95
C LEU A 3 6.62 0.47 4.10
N ALA A 4 6.07 -0.74 4.15
CA ALA A 4 5.16 -1.14 5.22
C ALA A 4 5.88 -1.18 6.57
N THR A 5 7.06 -1.80 6.63
CA THR A 5 7.89 -1.85 7.85
C THR A 5 8.32 -0.47 8.32
N LEU A 6 8.66 0.46 7.41
CA LEU A 6 8.97 1.85 7.76
C LEU A 6 7.75 2.58 8.33
N GLY A 7 6.57 2.41 7.70
CA GLY A 7 5.34 3.00 8.22
C GLY A 7 4.96 2.45 9.60
N GLU A 8 5.12 1.14 9.80
CA GLU A 8 4.83 0.48 11.07
C GLU A 8 5.81 0.90 12.16
N LEU A 9 7.11 1.02 11.84
CA LEU A 9 8.12 1.60 12.74
C LEU A 9 7.71 3.00 13.20
N VAL A 10 7.31 3.89 12.29
CA VAL A 10 6.85 5.24 12.65
C VAL A 10 5.61 5.19 13.54
N THR A 11 4.68 4.29 13.25
CA THR A 11 3.43 4.11 14.01
C THR A 11 3.74 3.64 15.43
N GLU A 12 4.58 2.62 15.60
CA GLU A 12 4.97 2.12 16.93
C GLU A 12 5.77 3.15 17.72
N ARG A 13 6.63 3.93 17.05
CA ARG A 13 7.37 5.03 17.69
C ARG A 13 6.45 6.14 18.19
N SER A 14 5.25 6.28 17.64
CA SER A 14 4.21 7.20 18.13
C SER A 14 3.38 6.63 19.30
N GLY A 15 3.64 5.39 19.73
CA GLY A 15 2.93 4.73 20.81
C GLY A 15 1.65 4.00 20.39
N VAL A 16 1.44 3.79 19.09
CA VAL A 16 0.30 3.05 18.55
C VAL A 16 0.80 1.75 17.92
N LEU A 17 0.40 0.62 18.49
CA LEU A 17 0.62 -0.70 17.91
C LEU A 17 -0.39 -0.96 16.80
N ASN A 18 0.07 -1.53 15.67
CA ASN A 18 -0.78 -1.77 14.51
C ASN A 18 -0.63 -3.19 13.94
N LEU A 19 -1.24 -4.16 14.62
CA LEU A 19 -1.36 -5.55 14.13
C LEU A 19 -2.32 -5.71 12.92
N GLY A 20 -2.87 -4.59 12.41
CA GLY A 20 -3.76 -4.51 11.25
C GLY A 20 -3.04 -4.42 9.91
N VAL A 21 -1.71 -4.33 9.90
CA VAL A 21 -0.90 -4.00 8.71
C VAL A 21 -1.11 -4.99 7.57
N GLU A 22 -1.21 -6.29 7.85
CA GLU A 22 -1.35 -7.33 6.84
C GLU A 22 -2.67 -7.21 6.06
N GLY A 23 -3.78 -6.96 6.76
CA GLY A 23 -5.07 -6.69 6.12
C GLY A 23 -5.07 -5.38 5.35
N MET A 24 -4.45 -4.33 5.90
CA MET A 24 -4.31 -3.03 5.23
C MET A 24 -3.49 -3.13 3.94
N MET A 25 -2.40 -3.90 3.94
CA MET A 25 -1.60 -4.16 2.75
C MET A 25 -2.39 -4.90 1.68
N SER A 26 -3.17 -5.91 2.07
CA SER A 26 -4.00 -6.68 1.14
C SER A 26 -5.11 -5.82 0.51
N MET A 27 -5.73 -4.94 1.32
CA MET A 27 -6.69 -3.94 0.84
C MET A 27 -6.05 -2.91 -0.11
N GLY A 28 -4.84 -2.44 0.20
CA GLY A 28 -4.09 -1.55 -0.67
C GLY A 28 -3.77 -2.21 -2.02
N ALA A 29 -3.32 -3.46 -2.00
CA ALA A 29 -2.96 -4.22 -3.20
C ALA A 29 -4.16 -4.41 -4.14
N VAL A 30 -5.29 -4.90 -3.63
CA VAL A 30 -6.49 -5.12 -4.46
C VAL A 30 -7.06 -3.80 -5.00
N THR A 31 -7.00 -2.73 -4.19
CA THR A 31 -7.50 -1.41 -4.60
C THR A 31 -6.62 -0.82 -5.69
N ALA A 32 -5.29 -0.83 -5.52
CA ALA A 32 -4.36 -0.33 -6.52
C ALA A 32 -4.48 -1.10 -7.84
N PHE A 33 -4.56 -2.43 -7.77
CA PHE A 33 -4.70 -3.27 -8.94
C PHE A 33 -6.03 -3.02 -9.66
N GLY A 34 -7.15 -3.04 -8.94
CA GLY A 34 -8.47 -2.84 -9.54
C GLY A 34 -8.61 -1.48 -10.21
N VAL A 35 -8.15 -0.41 -9.56
CA VAL A 35 -8.17 0.94 -10.14
C VAL A 35 -7.25 1.02 -11.35
N SER A 36 -6.05 0.43 -11.29
CA SER A 36 -5.14 0.38 -12.43
C SER A 36 -5.79 -0.33 -13.62
N VAL A 37 -6.42 -1.49 -13.41
CA VAL A 37 -7.12 -2.26 -14.46
C VAL A 37 -8.26 -1.47 -15.09
N ILE A 38 -9.06 -0.77 -14.29
CA ILE A 38 -10.22 -0.02 -14.78
C ILE A 38 -9.79 1.25 -15.54
N THR A 39 -8.75 1.92 -15.06
CA THR A 39 -8.39 3.28 -15.54
C THR A 39 -7.21 3.29 -16.51
N GLY A 40 -6.44 2.20 -16.60
CA GLY A 40 -5.18 2.15 -17.33
C GLY A 40 -4.04 2.93 -16.65
N ASN A 41 -4.27 3.49 -15.44
CA ASN A 41 -3.33 4.40 -14.78
C ASN A 41 -2.88 3.85 -13.41
N PRO A 42 -1.65 3.31 -13.31
CA PRO A 42 -1.17 2.72 -12.06
C PRO A 42 -0.93 3.76 -10.96
N TRP A 43 -0.59 5.01 -11.30
CA TRP A 43 -0.42 6.09 -10.33
C TRP A 43 -1.72 6.48 -9.65
N LEU A 44 -2.81 6.48 -10.41
CA LEU A 44 -4.14 6.67 -9.83
C LEU A 44 -4.49 5.51 -8.90
N GLY A 45 -4.09 4.28 -9.24
CA GLY A 45 -4.21 3.12 -8.36
C GLY A 45 -3.49 3.31 -7.03
N VAL A 46 -2.24 3.79 -7.05
CA VAL A 46 -1.47 4.09 -5.84
C VAL A 46 -2.16 5.14 -4.98
N LEU A 47 -2.64 6.23 -5.59
CA LEU A 47 -3.34 7.30 -4.86
C LEU A 47 -4.61 6.79 -4.18
N VAL A 48 -5.46 6.06 -4.92
CA VAL A 48 -6.72 5.53 -4.38
C VAL A 48 -6.46 4.48 -3.30
N ALA A 49 -5.44 3.63 -3.47
CA ALA A 49 -5.03 2.68 -2.43
C ALA A 49 -4.56 3.39 -1.15
N ALA A 50 -3.76 4.46 -1.27
CA ALA A 50 -3.32 5.26 -0.13
C ALA A 50 -4.50 5.89 0.62
N LEU A 51 -5.49 6.42 -0.10
CA LEU A 51 -6.71 6.98 0.50
C LEU A 51 -7.57 5.90 1.18
N CYS A 52 -7.75 4.74 0.53
CA CYS A 52 -8.52 3.63 1.06
C CYS A 52 -7.89 3.07 2.35
N VAL A 53 -6.59 2.78 2.32
CA VAL A 53 -5.87 2.26 3.49
C VAL A 53 -5.70 3.33 4.56
N GLY A 54 -5.54 4.60 4.19
CA GLY A 54 -5.57 5.73 5.10
C GLY A 54 -6.88 5.81 5.89
N ALA A 55 -8.02 5.56 5.24
CA ALA A 55 -9.31 5.49 5.92
C ALA A 55 -9.40 4.32 6.91
N LEU A 56 -8.87 3.15 6.57
CA LEU A 56 -8.79 2.01 7.51
C LEU A 56 -7.88 2.30 8.71
N SER A 57 -6.75 2.97 8.48
CA SER A 57 -5.85 3.41 9.54
C SER A 57 -6.50 4.46 10.44
N LEU A 58 -7.31 5.38 9.88
CA LEU A 58 -8.10 6.32 10.66
C LEU A 58 -9.13 5.62 11.55
N LEU A 59 -9.79 4.56 11.07
CA LEU A 59 -10.68 3.75 11.91
C LEU A 59 -9.93 3.12 13.09
N HIS A 60 -8.74 2.56 12.86
CA HIS A 60 -7.87 2.05 13.93
C HIS A 60 -7.50 3.16 14.92
N SER A 61 -7.13 4.33 14.42
CA SER A 61 -6.76 5.50 15.22
C SER A 61 -7.91 5.98 16.08
N VAL A 62 -9.13 6.07 15.55
CA VAL A 62 -10.32 6.43 16.35
C VAL A 62 -10.58 5.39 17.43
N ALA A 63 -10.52 4.10 17.10
CA ALA A 63 -10.73 3.02 18.07
C ALA A 63 -9.66 3.02 19.18
N SER A 64 -8.40 3.22 18.83
CA SER A 64 -7.26 3.12 19.76
C SER A 64 -7.00 4.39 20.56
N ILE A 65 -7.10 5.57 19.94
CA ILE A 65 -6.73 6.85 20.55
C ILE A 65 -7.95 7.53 21.18
N ASN A 66 -9.02 7.74 20.39
CA ASN A 66 -10.19 8.49 20.85
C ASN A 66 -11.06 7.66 21.79
N LEU A 67 -11.30 6.38 21.44
CA LEU A 67 -12.13 5.47 22.24
C LEU A 67 -11.33 4.67 23.28
N ARG A 68 -10.00 4.77 23.29
CA ARG A 68 -9.10 4.05 24.20
C ARG A 68 -9.32 2.53 24.20
N GLY A 69 -9.69 1.99 23.04
CA GLY A 69 -9.90 0.56 22.82
C GLY A 69 -8.58 -0.21 22.80
N ASN A 70 -8.68 -1.53 22.95
CA ASN A 70 -7.52 -2.41 22.87
C ASN A 70 -6.97 -2.48 21.43
N GLN A 71 -5.77 -1.95 21.24
CA GLN A 71 -5.07 -1.88 19.95
C GLN A 71 -4.82 -3.26 19.32
N VAL A 72 -4.64 -4.30 20.15
CA VAL A 72 -4.48 -5.67 19.67
C VAL A 72 -5.77 -6.18 19.04
N VAL A 73 -6.91 -5.92 19.70
CA VAL A 73 -8.22 -6.35 19.20
C VAL A 73 -8.57 -5.60 17.92
N SER A 74 -8.42 -4.27 17.89
CA SER A 74 -8.73 -3.49 16.69
C SER A 74 -7.79 -3.80 15.53
N GLY A 75 -6.50 -4.01 15.81
CA GLY A 75 -5.51 -4.42 14.81
C GLY A 75 -5.84 -5.78 14.21
N LEU A 76 -6.04 -6.81 15.02
CA LEU A 76 -6.40 -8.14 14.53
C LEU A 76 -7.74 -8.16 13.79
N ALA A 77 -8.73 -7.39 14.26
CA ALA A 77 -10.00 -7.22 13.56
C ALA A 77 -9.82 -6.59 12.17
N LEU A 78 -8.96 -5.56 12.04
CA LEU A 78 -8.62 -4.96 10.75
C LEU A 78 -7.87 -5.93 9.83
N THR A 79 -6.99 -6.77 10.38
CA THR A 79 -6.33 -7.81 9.57
C THR A 79 -7.34 -8.80 9.01
N MET A 80 -8.24 -9.34 9.85
CA MET A 80 -9.30 -10.26 9.40
C MET A 80 -10.24 -9.60 8.38
N LEU A 81 -10.67 -8.37 8.64
CA LEU A 81 -11.49 -7.59 7.72
C LEU A 81 -10.78 -7.38 6.39
N GLY A 82 -9.53 -6.91 6.42
CA GLY A 82 -8.76 -6.59 5.24
C GLY A 82 -8.50 -7.82 4.38
N LEU A 83 -8.11 -8.94 4.98
CA LEU A 83 -7.94 -10.22 4.26
C LEU A 83 -9.25 -10.73 3.66
N GLY A 84 -10.35 -10.70 4.43
CA GLY A 84 -11.66 -11.15 3.96
C GLY A 84 -12.20 -10.31 2.80
N VAL A 85 -12.22 -8.98 2.96
CA VAL A 85 -12.75 -8.06 1.94
C VAL A 85 -11.86 -8.05 0.70
N SER A 86 -10.53 -7.99 0.87
CA SER A 86 -9.63 -8.01 -0.28
C SER A 86 -9.68 -9.32 -1.04
N GLY A 87 -9.85 -10.47 -0.37
CA GLY A 87 -10.06 -11.76 -1.04
C GLY A 87 -11.36 -11.80 -1.85
N LEU A 88 -12.46 -11.28 -1.30
CA LEU A 88 -13.75 -11.23 -1.98
C LEU A 88 -13.72 -10.31 -3.21
N VAL A 89 -13.24 -9.08 -3.03
CA VAL A 89 -13.15 -8.07 -4.10
C VAL A 89 -12.11 -8.50 -5.15
N GLY A 90 -11.01 -9.09 -4.71
CA GLY A 90 -9.88 -9.51 -5.55
C GLY A 90 -10.21 -10.67 -6.47
N LYS A 91 -11.23 -11.49 -6.15
CA LYS A 91 -11.58 -12.69 -6.90
C LYS A 91 -11.80 -12.43 -8.40
N GLY A 92 -12.40 -11.28 -8.75
CA GLY A 92 -12.66 -10.90 -10.14
C GLY A 92 -11.41 -10.50 -10.94
N TYR A 93 -10.32 -10.16 -10.24
CA TYR A 93 -9.07 -9.70 -10.84
C TYR A 93 -8.03 -10.81 -11.01
N VAL A 94 -8.29 -12.00 -10.46
CA VAL A 94 -7.37 -13.14 -10.55
C VAL A 94 -7.15 -13.54 -12.00
N GLY A 95 -5.88 -13.57 -12.42
CA GLY A 95 -5.49 -13.93 -13.79
C GLY A 95 -5.61 -12.80 -14.82
N MET A 96 -6.09 -11.61 -14.43
CA MET A 96 -6.07 -10.45 -15.31
C MET A 96 -4.66 -9.86 -15.44
N PRO A 97 -4.30 -9.31 -16.61
CA PRO A 97 -3.07 -8.55 -16.74
C PRO A 97 -3.14 -7.26 -15.92
N PRO A 98 -2.00 -6.73 -15.44
CA PRO A 98 -1.97 -5.44 -14.75
C PRO A 98 -2.42 -4.31 -15.70
N GLY A 99 -3.22 -3.37 -15.19
CA GLY A 99 -3.74 -2.23 -15.97
C GLY A 99 -2.69 -1.19 -16.40
N GLY A 100 -1.42 -1.42 -16.12
CA GLY A 100 -0.30 -0.55 -16.44
C GLY A 100 0.87 -0.84 -15.50
N THR A 101 2.07 -0.45 -15.91
CA THR A 101 3.28 -0.53 -15.09
C THR A 101 3.75 0.86 -14.72
N ILE A 102 4.29 1.01 -13.52
CA ILE A 102 4.98 2.24 -13.15
C ILE A 102 6.34 2.18 -13.86
N GLY A 103 6.55 3.09 -14.80
CA GLY A 103 7.78 3.17 -15.56
C GLY A 103 8.92 3.78 -14.75
N ALA A 104 10.15 3.44 -15.10
CA ALA A 104 11.33 4.07 -14.51
C ALA A 104 11.32 5.59 -14.72
N VAL A 105 11.69 6.34 -13.69
CA VAL A 105 11.83 7.80 -13.77
C VAL A 105 13.11 8.12 -14.54
N ASN A 106 12.97 8.41 -15.83
CA ASN A 106 14.09 8.70 -16.71
C ASN A 106 14.58 10.14 -16.55
N LEU A 107 15.74 10.33 -15.90
CA LEU A 107 16.46 11.61 -15.88
C LEU A 107 17.46 11.67 -17.06
N PRO A 108 17.17 12.43 -18.13
CA PRO A 108 17.87 12.33 -19.42
C PRO A 108 19.36 12.66 -19.38
N LEU A 109 19.87 13.41 -18.39
CA LEU A 109 21.31 13.69 -18.25
C LEU A 109 22.07 12.71 -17.35
N LEU A 110 21.40 12.05 -16.40
CA LEU A 110 22.08 11.21 -15.40
C LEU A 110 22.05 9.71 -15.73
N LYS A 111 21.18 9.29 -16.65
CA LYS A 111 21.01 7.88 -17.04
C LYS A 111 22.19 7.32 -17.86
N ASP A 112 22.88 8.16 -18.62
CA ASP A 112 23.92 7.73 -19.57
C ASP A 112 25.30 7.59 -18.92
N ILE A 113 25.41 7.89 -17.61
CA ILE A 113 26.64 7.66 -16.84
C ILE A 113 26.89 6.13 -16.77
N PRO A 114 28.05 5.63 -17.26
CA PRO A 114 28.38 4.21 -17.16
C PRO A 114 28.36 3.76 -15.69
N LEU A 115 27.82 2.57 -15.43
CA LEU A 115 27.54 2.03 -14.09
C LEU A 115 26.51 2.82 -13.26
N LEU A 116 26.80 4.07 -12.88
CA LEU A 116 25.98 4.84 -11.93
C LEU A 116 24.59 5.19 -12.48
N GLY A 117 24.53 5.55 -13.77
CA GLY A 117 23.32 5.96 -14.45
C GLY A 117 22.27 4.85 -14.51
N LYS A 118 22.72 3.63 -14.85
CA LYS A 118 21.85 2.45 -14.97
C LYS A 118 21.38 1.91 -13.63
N VAL A 119 22.20 1.99 -12.59
CA VAL A 119 21.86 1.45 -11.26
C VAL A 119 20.88 2.36 -10.53
N ILE A 120 21.03 3.68 -10.65
CA ILE A 120 20.27 4.64 -9.83
C ILE A 120 19.07 5.23 -10.59
N PHE A 121 19.17 5.48 -11.89
CA PHE A 121 18.20 6.28 -12.64
C PHE A 121 17.32 5.49 -13.61
N ASN A 122 17.25 4.16 -13.45
CA ASN A 122 16.43 3.28 -14.28
C ASN A 122 15.56 2.32 -13.45
N GLN A 123 15.24 2.70 -12.21
CA GLN A 123 14.39 1.91 -11.31
C GLN A 123 12.98 2.49 -11.23
N ASP A 124 12.03 1.63 -10.87
CA ASP A 124 10.67 2.04 -10.54
C ASP A 124 10.74 2.86 -9.23
N PRO A 125 10.14 4.05 -9.16
CA PRO A 125 10.15 4.85 -7.93
C PRO A 125 9.52 4.15 -6.72
N LEU A 126 8.73 3.08 -6.90
CA LEU A 126 8.13 2.30 -5.82
C LEU A 126 8.83 0.95 -5.56
N VAL A 127 9.77 0.52 -6.40
CA VAL A 127 10.49 -0.77 -6.29
C VAL A 127 11.95 -0.68 -6.70
#